data_AF-A0AAV6R3P2-F1
#
_entry.id   AF-A0AAV6R3P2-F1
#
_cell.length_a   1.000
_cell.length_b   1.000
_cell.length_c   1.000
_cell.angle_alpha   90.00
_cell.angle_beta   90.00
_cell.angle_gamma   90.00
#
_symmetry.space_group_name_H-M   'P 1'
#
loop_
_entity.id
_entity.type
_entity.pdbx_description
1 polymer ?
#
loop_
_entity_poly.entity_id
_entity_poly.type
_entity_poly.pdbx_seq_one_letter_code
_entity_poly.pdbx_strand_id
1 'polypeptide(L)'
;MVKDEYDYDNQQSHSSSENHLQTIQHPPSRPGPQETFSSPTLLPPSESSSSASTSAFSTISAGPSNPTPNWSRSSSFTPAVPQHQNGHLQHHPPMPHTGHYWPVTNEIAFQPPISNHPAPEYWCSIAYFEMDVQVGETFKVPSTCPIVTVDGYVDPSGGDRFCLGQLSNVHRTENIERARLHIGKGVQLECKGEGDVWVRCLSDHAVFVQSYYLDREAGRAPGDAVHKIYPSAYIKVFDLRQCHRQMQQQAATAQAAAAAQAAAVAGNIPGPGSVGGIAPAISLSAAAGIGVDDLRRLCILRMSFVKGWGPDYPRQSIKETPCWIEIHLHRALQLLDEVLHTMPIADPQPLD
;
A
#
# COMPACT_ATOMS: atom_id res chain seq x y z
N MET A 1 26.90 -72.37 32.08
CA MET A 1 25.46 -72.36 32.42
C MET A 1 24.69 -72.14 31.14
N VAL A 2 23.94 -73.17 30.71
CA VAL A 2 22.65 -73.14 29.96
C VAL A 2 22.67 -72.35 28.63
N LYS A 3 22.80 -72.94 27.42
CA LYS A 3 21.86 -73.78 26.62
C LYS A 3 20.47 -73.12 26.54
N ASP A 4 19.89 -72.80 25.39
CA ASP A 4 19.34 -73.74 24.41
C ASP A 4 19.03 -73.06 23.05
N GLU A 5 19.24 -73.84 22.00
CA GLU A 5 18.57 -73.77 20.69
C GLU A 5 17.06 -74.05 20.84
N TYR A 6 16.20 -73.57 19.93
CA TYR A 6 15.59 -74.42 18.89
C TYR A 6 14.59 -73.65 18.02
N ASP A 7 14.45 -74.25 16.85
CA ASP A 7 13.93 -73.82 15.57
C ASP A 7 12.44 -74.21 15.36
N TYR A 8 11.92 -73.82 14.19
CA TYR A 8 10.92 -74.51 13.35
C TYR A 8 9.39 -74.23 13.43
N ASP A 9 8.93 -73.59 12.34
CA ASP A 9 7.87 -73.96 11.36
C ASP A 9 6.35 -74.03 11.66
N ASN A 10 5.63 -73.16 10.90
CA ASN A 10 4.70 -73.45 9.79
C ASN A 10 3.47 -74.39 9.97
N GLN A 11 2.25 -73.83 9.80
CA GLN A 11 1.15 -74.25 8.89
C GLN A 11 -0.18 -73.56 9.32
N GLN A 12 -0.83 -72.74 8.48
CA GLN A 12 -1.79 -73.08 7.41
C GLN A 12 -3.22 -73.38 7.91
N SER A 13 -4.19 -72.53 7.56
CA SER A 13 -5.56 -72.96 7.15
C SER A 13 -6.44 -71.78 6.69
N HIS A 14 -7.28 -72.11 5.72
CA HIS A 14 -8.09 -71.27 4.84
C HIS A 14 -9.40 -70.78 5.48
N SER A 15 -9.99 -69.71 4.93
CA SER A 15 -11.40 -69.78 4.48
C SER A 15 -11.69 -68.76 3.38
N SER A 16 -12.32 -69.28 2.33
CA SER A 16 -12.73 -68.61 1.10
C SER A 16 -14.16 -68.04 1.24
N SER A 17 -14.48 -66.98 0.50
CA SER A 17 -15.77 -66.87 -0.20
C SER A 17 -15.72 -65.76 -1.25
N GLU A 18 -15.82 -66.18 -2.52
CA GLU A 18 -16.08 -65.35 -3.69
C GLU A 18 -17.50 -64.78 -3.67
N ASN A 19 -17.68 -63.60 -4.29
CA ASN A 19 -18.82 -63.37 -5.17
C ASN A 19 -18.44 -62.39 -6.31
N HIS A 20 -18.62 -62.90 -7.52
CA HIS A 20 -18.42 -62.34 -8.87
C HIS A 20 -19.66 -61.45 -9.20
N LEU A 21 -19.59 -60.23 -9.78
CA LEU A 21 -19.64 -59.96 -11.23
C LEU A 21 -19.86 -58.47 -11.57
N GLN A 22 -19.38 -58.11 -12.77
CA GLN A 22 -19.84 -57.08 -13.73
C GLN A 22 -19.25 -55.65 -13.70
N THR A 23 -18.22 -55.51 -14.54
CA THR A 23 -17.83 -54.35 -15.36
C THR A 23 -19.02 -53.55 -15.93
N ILE A 24 -18.99 -52.22 -15.75
CA ILE A 24 -19.69 -51.26 -16.60
C ILE A 24 -18.66 -50.27 -17.15
N GLN A 25 -18.42 -50.35 -18.46
CA GLN A 25 -17.70 -49.36 -19.26
C GLN A 25 -18.61 -48.15 -19.52
N HIS A 26 -18.11 -46.93 -19.32
CA HIS A 26 -18.75 -45.71 -19.81
C HIS A 26 -18.11 -45.28 -21.14
N PRO A 27 -18.90 -45.02 -22.21
CA PRO A 27 -18.39 -44.51 -23.47
C PRO A 27 -18.13 -42.99 -23.43
N PRO A 28 -17.26 -42.46 -24.31
CA PRO A 28 -17.00 -41.02 -24.42
C PRO A 28 -18.11 -40.30 -25.19
N SER A 29 -18.58 -39.17 -24.68
CA SER A 29 -19.55 -38.30 -25.35
C SER A 29 -18.85 -37.39 -26.36
N ARG A 30 -19.20 -37.52 -27.66
CA ARG A 30 -18.88 -36.57 -28.74
C ARG A 30 -19.95 -35.46 -28.82
N PRO A 31 -19.66 -34.30 -29.44
CA PRO A 31 -20.47 -33.08 -29.35
C PRO A 31 -21.63 -33.05 -30.36
N GLY A 32 -22.74 -32.41 -29.97
CA GLY A 32 -23.89 -32.05 -30.80
C GLY A 32 -23.98 -30.54 -31.08
N PRO A 33 -24.85 -30.11 -32.02
CA PRO A 33 -24.54 -29.04 -32.97
C PRO A 33 -24.92 -27.62 -32.54
N GLN A 34 -24.32 -26.66 -33.27
CA GLN A 34 -24.61 -25.22 -33.25
C GLN A 34 -26.09 -24.92 -33.50
N GLU A 35 -26.66 -24.01 -32.71
CA GLU A 35 -27.79 -23.19 -33.14
C GLU A 35 -27.43 -21.70 -33.05
N THR A 36 -27.44 -21.08 -34.22
CA THR A 36 -27.45 -19.64 -34.51
C THR A 36 -28.85 -19.07 -34.30
N PHE A 37 -29.01 -18.07 -33.42
CA PHE A 37 -30.06 -17.04 -33.54
C PHE A 37 -29.51 -15.72 -32.94
N SER A 38 -29.16 -14.74 -33.77
CA SER A 38 -30.02 -13.70 -34.37
C SER A 38 -30.23 -12.50 -33.46
N SER A 39 -29.51 -11.41 -33.76
CA SER A 39 -29.75 -10.06 -33.24
C SER A 39 -31.10 -9.50 -33.69
N PRO A 40 -31.64 -8.54 -32.94
CA PRO A 40 -32.32 -7.40 -33.53
C PRO A 40 -31.60 -6.09 -33.19
N THR A 41 -31.49 -5.23 -34.20
CA THR A 41 -31.12 -3.81 -34.12
C THR A 41 -32.37 -2.96 -34.38
N LEU A 42 -32.35 -1.69 -33.94
CA LEU A 42 -33.31 -0.56 -34.16
C LEU A 42 -34.22 -0.30 -32.95
N LEU A 43 -34.41 0.91 -32.38
CA LEU A 43 -34.13 2.33 -32.70
C LEU A 43 -34.25 3.16 -31.37
N PRO A 44 -33.88 4.46 -31.32
CA PRO A 44 -33.64 5.23 -30.10
C PRO A 44 -34.88 5.95 -29.56
N PRO A 45 -34.82 6.54 -28.35
CA PRO A 45 -35.68 7.67 -27.98
C PRO A 45 -34.93 9.01 -28.01
N SER A 46 -35.74 10.02 -28.27
CA SER A 46 -35.51 11.43 -28.59
C SER A 46 -35.26 12.37 -27.40
N GLU A 47 -34.74 13.55 -27.74
CA GLU A 47 -34.40 14.71 -26.91
C GLU A 47 -35.57 15.40 -26.17
N SER A 48 -35.17 16.42 -25.37
CA SER A 48 -35.91 17.47 -24.65
C SER A 48 -36.06 17.17 -23.14
N SER A 49 -35.72 18.05 -22.18
CA SER A 49 -35.60 19.51 -22.20
C SER A 49 -34.72 20.03 -21.04
N SER A 50 -34.01 21.14 -21.30
CA SER A 50 -33.83 22.32 -20.43
C SER A 50 -33.38 22.17 -18.95
N SER A 51 -32.16 22.61 -18.65
CA SER A 51 -31.94 23.86 -17.90
C SER A 51 -30.43 24.15 -17.74
N ALA A 52 -29.96 25.12 -18.51
CA ALA A 52 -28.71 25.82 -18.24
C ALA A 52 -28.98 26.89 -17.16
N SER A 53 -28.17 26.91 -16.11
CA SER A 53 -28.06 28.04 -15.19
C SER A 53 -26.69 28.68 -15.38
N THR A 54 -26.69 29.85 -16.01
CA THR A 54 -25.53 30.70 -16.24
C THR A 54 -25.33 31.69 -15.08
N SER A 55 -24.05 31.98 -14.87
CA SER A 55 -23.44 33.25 -14.43
C SER A 55 -23.68 33.77 -13.00
N ALA A 56 -22.58 33.91 -12.25
CA ALA A 56 -21.99 35.23 -12.00
C ALA A 56 -20.57 35.12 -11.39
N PHE A 57 -19.54 35.51 -12.13
CA PHE A 57 -18.28 35.98 -11.55
C PHE A 57 -17.85 37.23 -12.31
N SER A 58 -17.73 38.33 -11.57
CA SER A 58 -17.50 39.67 -12.11
C SER A 58 -16.07 39.85 -12.58
N THR A 59 -15.93 40.33 -13.82
CA THR A 59 -14.66 40.78 -14.42
C THR A 59 -14.47 42.27 -14.14
N ILE A 60 -13.30 42.68 -13.67
CA ILE A 60 -12.87 44.08 -13.69
C ILE A 60 -11.49 44.11 -14.37
N SER A 61 -11.37 44.92 -15.41
CA SER A 61 -10.13 45.19 -16.13
C SER A 61 -9.93 46.70 -16.25
N ALA A 62 -8.73 47.20 -15.91
CA ALA A 62 -8.20 48.51 -16.32
C ALA A 62 -6.66 48.50 -16.15
N GLY A 63 -5.91 48.74 -17.23
CA GLY A 63 -4.45 48.98 -17.21
C GLY A 63 -4.12 50.50 -17.15
N PRO A 64 -2.96 51.00 -17.64
CA PRO A 64 -1.62 50.39 -17.84
C PRO A 64 -0.45 51.25 -17.27
N SER A 65 0.78 50.72 -17.17
CA SER A 65 2.08 51.44 -17.42
C SER A 65 3.34 50.60 -17.09
N ASN A 66 4.32 50.69 -18.00
CA ASN A 66 5.68 50.06 -18.03
C ASN A 66 6.72 50.94 -17.26
N PRO A 67 8.05 50.65 -17.13
CA PRO A 67 8.88 49.57 -17.71
C PRO A 67 9.91 48.86 -16.76
N THR A 68 10.58 47.87 -17.36
CA THR A 68 11.62 46.89 -16.93
C THR A 68 12.93 47.43 -16.30
N PRO A 69 13.80 46.56 -15.73
CA PRO A 69 14.94 46.07 -16.53
C PRO A 69 15.31 44.57 -16.40
N ASN A 70 15.43 43.95 -17.57
CA ASN A 70 16.48 43.06 -18.11
C ASN A 70 17.46 42.31 -17.15
N TRP A 71 17.41 40.97 -17.19
CA TRP A 71 18.63 40.15 -17.30
C TRP A 71 18.37 38.97 -18.24
N SER A 72 19.15 38.92 -19.31
CA SER A 72 19.17 37.85 -20.30
C SER A 72 20.16 36.77 -19.89
N ARG A 73 19.81 35.48 -20.09
CA ARG A 73 20.73 34.46 -20.61
C ARG A 73 20.05 33.14 -21.01
N SER A 74 20.16 32.88 -22.32
CA SER A 74 20.27 31.60 -23.05
C SER A 74 19.34 30.43 -22.70
N SER A 75 18.45 30.21 -23.67
CA SER A 75 17.76 28.99 -24.07
C SER A 75 18.59 27.69 -24.06
N SER A 76 17.96 26.61 -23.62
CA SER A 76 18.11 25.26 -24.16
C SER A 76 16.76 24.54 -24.03
N PHE A 77 16.11 24.27 -25.18
CA PHE A 77 14.84 23.57 -25.27
C PHE A 77 14.99 22.11 -24.82
N THR A 78 14.18 21.67 -23.86
CA THR A 78 13.81 20.25 -23.68
C THR A 78 12.41 20.05 -24.28
N PRO A 79 12.13 18.93 -24.99
CA PRO A 79 10.79 18.65 -25.46
C PRO A 79 9.92 18.32 -24.24
N ALA A 80 8.99 19.21 -23.92
CA ALA A 80 7.98 18.99 -22.90
C ALA A 80 7.13 17.78 -23.31
N VAL A 81 7.28 16.68 -22.58
CA VAL A 81 6.26 15.63 -22.53
C VAL A 81 5.01 16.27 -21.89
N PRO A 82 3.80 16.12 -22.45
CA PRO A 82 2.60 16.64 -21.82
C PRO A 82 2.34 15.84 -20.54
N GLN A 83 2.73 16.41 -19.40
CA GLN A 83 2.47 15.85 -18.09
C GLN A 83 0.99 16.12 -17.78
N HIS A 84 0.11 15.18 -18.14
CA HIS A 84 -1.25 15.13 -17.61
C HIS A 84 -1.19 14.77 -16.12
N GLN A 85 -0.78 15.74 -15.29
CA GLN A 85 -0.48 15.55 -13.87
C GLN A 85 -1.72 15.74 -12.98
N ASN A 86 -2.88 15.21 -13.39
CA ASN A 86 -4.11 15.31 -12.59
C ASN A 86 -4.78 13.96 -12.28
N GLY A 87 -4.19 12.84 -12.74
CA GLY A 87 -4.69 11.49 -12.47
C GLY A 87 -4.38 10.97 -11.06
N HIS A 88 -5.25 10.12 -10.52
CA HIS A 88 -5.03 9.41 -9.25
C HIS A 88 -3.93 8.34 -9.38
N LEU A 89 -3.74 7.79 -10.59
CA LEU A 89 -2.61 6.93 -10.93
C LEU A 89 -1.35 7.73 -11.26
N GLN A 90 -0.26 7.45 -10.53
CA GLN A 90 1.07 8.04 -10.75
C GLN A 90 2.03 7.03 -11.37
N HIS A 91 2.79 7.43 -12.38
CA HIS A 91 3.65 6.53 -13.17
C HIS A 91 5.13 6.69 -12.81
N HIS A 92 5.80 5.58 -12.49
CA HIS A 92 7.22 5.54 -12.13
C HIS A 92 7.99 4.60 -13.08
N PRO A 93 8.33 5.05 -14.30
CA PRO A 93 9.12 4.26 -15.25
C PRO A 93 10.57 4.09 -14.75
N PRO A 94 11.31 3.06 -15.23
CA PRO A 94 12.73 2.98 -14.96
C PRO A 94 13.41 4.22 -15.56
N MET A 95 14.05 5.03 -14.72
CA MET A 95 14.89 6.11 -15.21
C MET A 95 16.22 5.52 -15.70
N PRO A 96 16.68 5.86 -16.91
CA PRO A 96 18.00 5.45 -17.37
C PRO A 96 19.01 6.01 -16.38
N HIS A 97 19.87 5.15 -15.84
CA HIS A 97 21.02 5.57 -15.07
C HIS A 97 21.99 6.31 -16.02
N THR A 98 21.70 7.54 -16.41
CA THR A 98 22.82 8.40 -16.82
C THR A 98 23.77 8.39 -15.64
N GLY A 99 25.00 7.92 -15.85
CA GLY A 99 26.06 7.75 -14.84
C GLY A 99 26.51 9.05 -14.17
N HIS A 100 25.65 10.04 -14.09
CA HIS A 100 25.65 11.03 -13.05
C HIS A 100 25.31 10.28 -11.76
N TYR A 101 26.36 9.98 -11.00
CA TYR A 101 26.30 10.07 -9.55
C TYR A 101 25.24 11.14 -9.22
N TRP A 102 24.05 10.71 -8.77
CA TRP A 102 23.44 11.47 -7.72
C TRP A 102 24.58 11.64 -6.71
N PRO A 103 24.97 12.86 -6.33
CA PRO A 103 25.84 12.94 -5.19
C PRO A 103 25.00 12.30 -4.09
N VAL A 104 25.30 11.04 -3.76
CA VAL A 104 25.36 10.61 -2.38
C VAL A 104 26.42 11.52 -1.84
N THR A 105 26.07 12.77 -1.59
CA THR A 105 26.80 13.48 -0.57
C THR A 105 26.65 12.53 0.60
N ASN A 106 27.80 12.08 1.09
CA ASN A 106 27.97 11.20 2.22
C ASN A 106 27.49 11.91 3.50
N GLU A 107 26.32 12.56 3.45
CA GLU A 107 25.68 13.34 4.52
C GLU A 107 25.00 12.41 5.52
N ILE A 108 24.74 11.15 5.15
CA ILE A 108 24.23 10.13 6.08
C ILE A 108 25.22 9.88 7.23
N ALA A 109 26.52 10.14 7.03
CA ALA A 109 27.54 9.99 8.07
C ALA A 109 27.50 11.10 9.15
N PHE A 110 26.77 12.20 8.93
CA PHE A 110 26.77 13.37 9.83
C PHE A 110 25.41 13.73 10.41
N GLN A 111 24.35 13.00 10.07
CA GLN A 111 23.06 13.25 10.71
C GLN A 111 22.90 12.36 11.94
N PRO A 112 22.61 12.95 13.12
CA PRO A 112 22.37 12.17 14.32
C PRO A 112 21.17 11.23 14.10
N PRO A 113 21.16 10.05 14.73
CA PRO A 113 20.02 9.15 14.67
C PRO A 113 18.75 9.88 15.15
N ILE A 114 17.60 9.49 14.60
CA ILE A 114 16.32 10.15 14.93
C ILE A 114 15.95 9.89 16.40
N SER A 115 16.26 8.69 16.90
CA SER A 115 16.06 8.29 18.30
C SER A 115 17.25 7.48 18.80
N ASN A 116 17.52 7.60 20.11
CA ASN A 116 18.51 6.79 20.81
C ASN A 116 18.01 5.37 21.15
N HIS A 117 16.74 5.06 20.86
CA HIS A 117 16.17 3.74 21.08
C HIS A 117 16.90 2.70 20.23
N PRO A 118 17.23 1.50 20.77
CA PRO A 118 17.87 0.44 20.01
C PRO A 118 17.08 0.08 18.74
N ALA A 119 17.81 -0.28 17.70
CA ALA A 119 17.23 -0.78 16.46
C ALA A 119 16.35 -2.01 16.73
N PRO A 120 15.24 -2.17 16.01
CA PRO A 120 14.35 -3.32 16.20
C PRO A 120 15.04 -4.62 15.77
N GLU A 121 14.62 -5.76 16.33
CA GLU A 121 15.11 -7.08 15.92
C GLU A 121 14.82 -7.38 14.44
N TYR A 122 13.62 -6.99 14.00
CA TYR A 122 13.16 -7.07 12.62
C TYR A 122 12.91 -5.66 12.12
N TRP A 123 13.35 -5.31 10.91
CA TRP A 123 13.11 -3.96 10.38
C TRP A 123 11.72 -3.81 9.75
N CYS A 124 11.15 -4.91 9.24
CA CYS A 124 9.76 -4.95 8.81
C CYS A 124 9.09 -6.32 9.00
N SER A 125 7.75 -6.30 8.94
CA SER A 125 6.90 -7.48 8.82
C SER A 125 6.01 -7.38 7.59
N ILE A 126 5.86 -8.46 6.84
CA ILE A 126 5.14 -8.53 5.57
C ILE A 126 3.99 -9.53 5.71
N ALA A 127 2.76 -9.07 5.53
CA ALA A 127 1.58 -9.91 5.46
C ALA A 127 1.10 -10.00 4.01
N TYR A 128 0.86 -11.22 3.52
CA TYR A 128 0.36 -11.48 2.17
C TYR A 128 -1.14 -11.71 2.18
N PHE A 129 -1.83 -11.15 1.19
CA PHE A 129 -3.28 -11.19 1.06
C PHE A 129 -3.68 -11.61 -0.35
N GLU A 130 -4.76 -12.36 -0.43
CA GLU A 130 -5.51 -12.62 -1.66
C GLU A 130 -6.92 -12.07 -1.46
N MET A 131 -7.29 -11.05 -2.25
CA MET A 131 -8.48 -10.25 -1.98
C MET A 131 -8.42 -9.65 -0.56
N ASP A 132 -9.44 -9.87 0.27
CA ASP A 132 -9.51 -9.41 1.66
C ASP A 132 -9.04 -10.47 2.68
N VAL A 133 -8.55 -11.62 2.21
CA VAL A 133 -8.13 -12.75 3.05
C VAL A 133 -6.61 -12.77 3.19
N GLN A 134 -6.10 -12.78 4.42
CA GLN A 134 -4.68 -13.02 4.68
C GLN A 134 -4.33 -14.48 4.37
N VAL A 135 -3.24 -14.70 3.65
CA VAL A 135 -2.77 -16.02 3.23
C VAL A 135 -1.37 -16.27 3.74
N GLY A 136 -1.21 -17.35 4.52
CA GLY A 136 0.05 -17.69 5.17
C GLY A 136 0.32 -16.85 6.43
N GLU A 137 1.47 -17.12 7.04
CA GLU A 137 1.93 -16.40 8.22
C GLU A 137 2.60 -15.07 7.84
N THR A 138 2.62 -14.13 8.78
CA THR A 138 3.35 -12.87 8.61
C THR A 138 4.85 -13.13 8.57
N PHE A 139 5.50 -12.74 7.48
CA PHE A 139 6.94 -12.88 7.29
C PHE A 139 7.69 -11.74 7.97
N LYS A 140 8.63 -12.05 8.87
CA LYS A 140 9.42 -11.03 9.58
C LYS A 140 10.83 -10.98 9.02
N VAL A 141 11.32 -9.79 8.69
CA VAL A 141 12.64 -9.61 8.07
C VAL A 141 13.64 -9.13 9.11
N PRO A 142 14.67 -9.93 9.45
CA PRO A 142 15.66 -9.55 10.45
C PRO A 142 16.39 -8.27 10.07
N SER A 143 16.76 -7.44 11.04
CA SER A 143 17.55 -6.22 10.79
C SER A 143 18.96 -6.51 10.24
N THR A 144 19.43 -7.75 10.34
CA THR A 144 20.66 -8.22 9.69
C THR A 144 20.50 -8.44 8.18
N CYS A 145 19.27 -8.53 7.68
CA CYS A 145 18.93 -8.68 6.26
C CYS A 145 18.34 -7.35 5.74
N PRO A 146 19.17 -6.38 5.30
CA PRO A 146 18.68 -5.08 4.84
C PRO A 146 17.88 -5.19 3.54
N ILE A 147 17.99 -6.31 2.83
CA ILE A 147 17.30 -6.58 1.58
C ILE A 147 16.43 -7.81 1.78
N VAL A 148 15.18 -7.74 1.35
CA VAL A 148 14.27 -8.89 1.26
C VAL A 148 13.67 -8.99 -0.12
N THR A 149 13.59 -10.21 -0.65
CA THR A 149 12.93 -10.49 -1.93
C THR A 149 11.56 -11.12 -1.67
N VAL A 150 10.51 -10.59 -2.28
CA VAL A 150 9.15 -11.17 -2.23
C VAL A 150 8.78 -11.61 -3.65
N ASP A 151 8.58 -12.91 -3.86
CA ASP A 151 8.44 -13.48 -5.20
C ASP A 151 7.38 -14.58 -5.29
N GLY A 152 7.09 -15.02 -6.52
CA GLY A 152 6.10 -16.06 -6.82
C GLY A 152 6.65 -17.48 -6.84
N TYR A 153 7.91 -17.70 -6.42
CA TYR A 153 8.52 -19.02 -6.36
C TYR A 153 8.10 -19.77 -5.09
N VAL A 154 8.73 -20.91 -4.79
CA VAL A 154 8.22 -21.91 -3.82
C VAL A 154 9.17 -22.25 -2.66
N ASP A 155 10.31 -21.57 -2.55
CA ASP A 155 11.34 -21.89 -1.55
C ASP A 155 10.88 -21.46 -0.13
N PRO A 156 10.72 -22.39 0.82
CA PRO A 156 10.22 -22.09 2.16
C PRO A 156 11.32 -21.67 3.15
N SER A 157 12.58 -21.53 2.72
CA SER A 157 13.74 -21.31 3.62
C SER A 157 13.65 -20.03 4.46
N GLY A 158 12.91 -19.02 3.98
CA GLY A 158 12.71 -17.76 4.67
C GLY A 158 13.96 -16.88 4.76
N GLY A 159 14.11 -16.12 5.85
CA GLY A 159 15.24 -15.21 6.05
C GLY A 159 15.11 -13.92 5.25
N ASP A 160 15.86 -13.81 4.15
CA ASP A 160 15.87 -12.66 3.23
C ASP A 160 15.00 -12.87 1.98
N ARG A 161 14.23 -13.96 1.94
CA ARG A 161 13.36 -14.29 0.81
C ARG A 161 12.01 -14.84 1.25
N PHE A 162 10.94 -14.19 0.79
CA PHE A 162 9.56 -14.58 1.04
C PHE A 162 8.90 -15.05 -0.26
N CYS A 163 8.83 -16.38 -0.42
CA CYS A 163 8.19 -17.03 -1.55
C CYS A 163 6.69 -17.19 -1.30
N LEU A 164 5.87 -16.71 -2.24
CA LEU A 164 4.40 -16.74 -2.15
C LEU A 164 3.79 -17.96 -2.86
N GLY A 165 4.54 -18.62 -3.74
CA GLY A 165 4.06 -19.64 -4.68
C GLY A 165 3.50 -20.90 -4.01
N GLN A 166 4.10 -21.30 -2.89
CA GLN A 166 3.75 -22.49 -2.11
C GLN A 166 2.62 -22.26 -1.10
N LEU A 167 2.21 -21.00 -0.87
CA LEU A 167 1.15 -20.69 0.09
C LEU A 167 -0.20 -21.21 -0.42
N SER A 168 -0.93 -21.93 0.45
CA SER A 168 -2.25 -22.46 0.16
C SER A 168 -3.35 -21.52 0.65
N ASN A 169 -4.46 -21.46 -0.09
CA ASN A 169 -5.67 -20.73 0.29
C ASN A 169 -6.90 -21.46 -0.25
N VAL A 170 -7.81 -21.86 0.64
CA VAL A 170 -9.04 -22.59 0.27
C VAL A 170 -10.06 -21.71 -0.48
N HIS A 171 -9.92 -20.39 -0.36
CA HIS A 171 -10.76 -19.41 -1.05
C HIS A 171 -10.12 -18.90 -2.35
N ARG A 172 -9.03 -19.52 -2.80
CA ARG A 172 -8.34 -19.12 -4.02
C ARG A 172 -9.22 -19.40 -5.24
N THR A 173 -9.41 -18.39 -6.06
CA THR A 173 -10.17 -18.47 -7.32
C THR A 173 -9.23 -18.51 -8.51
N GLU A 174 -9.74 -18.94 -9.67
CA GLU A 174 -8.97 -19.00 -10.92
C GLU A 174 -8.37 -17.62 -11.32
N ASN A 175 -9.05 -16.52 -10.99
CA ASN A 175 -8.54 -15.18 -11.22
C ASN A 175 -7.31 -14.85 -10.36
N ILE A 176 -7.30 -15.32 -9.10
CA ILE A 176 -6.14 -15.19 -8.20
C ILE A 176 -4.98 -16.06 -8.70
N GLU A 177 -5.25 -17.30 -9.10
CA GLU A 177 -4.24 -18.20 -9.67
C GLU A 177 -3.56 -17.59 -10.91
N ARG A 178 -4.36 -17.07 -11.85
CA ARG A 178 -3.85 -16.37 -13.04
C ARG A 178 -2.98 -15.16 -12.68
N ALA A 179 -3.36 -14.38 -11.67
CA ALA A 179 -2.56 -13.24 -11.25
C ALA A 179 -1.23 -13.68 -10.64
N ARG A 180 -1.23 -14.72 -9.79
CA ARG A 180 -0.03 -15.25 -9.13
C ARG A 180 1.04 -15.73 -10.12
N LEU A 181 0.63 -16.28 -11.27
CA LEU A 181 1.56 -16.65 -12.35
C LEU A 181 2.43 -15.49 -12.84
N HIS A 182 1.94 -14.25 -12.73
CA HIS A 182 2.63 -13.06 -13.20
C HIS A 182 3.42 -12.33 -12.10
N ILE A 183 3.41 -12.82 -10.85
CA ILE A 183 4.31 -12.30 -9.81
C ILE A 183 5.76 -12.54 -10.24
N GLY A 184 6.08 -13.76 -10.65
CA GLY A 184 7.42 -14.14 -11.14
C GLY A 184 8.50 -13.82 -10.11
N LYS A 185 9.53 -13.07 -10.52
CA LYS A 185 10.62 -12.61 -9.63
C LYS A 185 10.17 -11.55 -8.61
N GLY A 186 8.93 -11.06 -8.72
CA GLY A 186 8.31 -10.15 -7.77
C GLY A 186 9.08 -8.85 -7.56
N VAL A 187 9.43 -8.56 -6.32
CA VAL A 187 10.02 -7.29 -5.89
C VAL A 187 11.08 -7.50 -4.85
N GLN A 188 12.00 -6.55 -4.76
CA GLN A 188 12.97 -6.46 -3.69
C GLN A 188 12.73 -5.19 -2.89
N LEU A 189 12.62 -5.34 -1.57
CA LEU A 189 12.55 -4.24 -0.62
C LEU A 189 13.92 -4.07 0.01
N GLU A 190 14.43 -2.85 0.01
CA GLU A 190 15.75 -2.53 0.54
C GLU A 190 15.64 -1.43 1.60
N CYS A 191 16.09 -1.74 2.81
CA CYS A 191 16.23 -0.82 3.93
C CYS A 191 17.61 -0.16 3.87
N LYS A 192 17.64 1.18 3.84
CA LYS A 192 18.86 2.00 3.85
C LYS A 192 18.90 2.91 5.06
N GLY A 193 20.11 3.08 5.62
CA GLY A 193 20.33 3.94 6.77
C GLY A 193 19.53 3.45 7.98
N GLU A 194 18.84 4.37 8.66
CA GLU A 194 18.06 4.05 9.86
C GLU A 194 16.69 3.41 9.54
N GLY A 195 16.16 3.58 8.33
CA GLY A 195 14.85 3.02 7.96
C GLY A 195 14.23 3.55 6.68
N ASP A 196 15.01 4.13 5.76
CA ASP A 196 14.50 4.52 4.45
C ASP A 196 14.26 3.27 3.60
N VAL A 197 13.15 3.20 2.87
CA VAL A 197 12.79 2.01 2.10
C VAL A 197 12.77 2.30 0.61
N TRP A 198 13.44 1.44 -0.14
CA TRP A 198 13.46 1.42 -1.60
C TRP A 198 12.79 0.16 -2.13
N VAL A 199 12.14 0.29 -3.28
CA VAL A 199 11.52 -0.84 -4.00
C VAL A 199 12.20 -0.99 -5.34
N ARG A 200 12.63 -2.21 -5.65
CA ARG A 200 13.06 -2.63 -6.98
C ARG A 200 12.03 -3.60 -7.56
N CYS A 201 11.48 -3.29 -8.73
CA CYS A 201 10.58 -4.20 -9.44
C CYS A 201 11.39 -5.20 -10.28
N LEU A 202 11.42 -6.46 -9.85
CA LEU A 202 12.12 -7.55 -10.54
C LEU A 202 11.18 -8.34 -11.46
N SER A 203 9.87 -8.24 -11.24
CA SER A 203 8.82 -8.83 -12.04
C SER A 203 8.78 -8.21 -13.44
N ASP A 204 8.33 -9.00 -14.41
CA ASP A 204 8.03 -8.53 -15.77
C ASP A 204 6.73 -7.70 -15.81
N HIS A 205 5.98 -7.67 -14.70
CA HIS A 205 4.76 -6.87 -14.53
C HIS A 205 4.98 -5.74 -13.53
N ALA A 206 4.31 -4.62 -13.78
CA ALA A 206 4.30 -3.49 -12.86
C ALA A 206 3.66 -3.86 -11.51
N VAL A 207 4.09 -3.17 -10.46
CA VAL A 207 3.49 -3.22 -9.13
C VAL A 207 2.86 -1.87 -8.79
N PHE A 208 1.86 -1.89 -7.91
CA PHE A 208 1.05 -0.73 -7.56
C PHE A 208 1.19 -0.48 -6.07
N VAL A 209 1.71 0.68 -5.69
CA VAL A 209 2.10 0.99 -4.31
C VAL A 209 1.25 2.11 -3.74
N GLN A 210 0.79 1.91 -2.50
CA GLN A 210 0.28 2.96 -1.63
C GLN A 210 1.42 3.43 -0.73
N SER A 211 1.77 4.71 -0.82
CA SER A 211 2.79 5.32 0.02
C SER A 211 2.50 6.81 0.22
N TYR A 212 2.33 7.22 1.48
CA TYR A 212 2.18 8.62 1.86
C TYR A 212 3.39 9.48 1.48
N TYR A 213 4.59 8.88 1.48
CA TYR A 213 5.80 9.54 1.01
C TYR A 213 5.65 9.92 -0.47
N LEU A 214 5.26 8.96 -1.31
CA LEU A 214 5.12 9.18 -2.74
C LEU A 214 3.95 10.11 -3.07
N ASP A 215 2.84 10.03 -2.34
CA ASP A 215 1.71 10.97 -2.49
C ASP A 215 2.22 12.41 -2.37
N ARG A 216 3.03 12.66 -1.34
CA ARG A 216 3.58 13.98 -1.06
C ARG A 216 4.59 14.43 -2.11
N GLU A 217 5.49 13.55 -2.54
CA GLU A 217 6.44 13.86 -3.62
C GLU A 217 5.72 14.16 -4.94
N ALA A 218 4.53 13.59 -5.16
CA ALA A 218 3.68 13.88 -6.31
C ALA A 218 2.75 15.09 -6.10
N GLY A 219 2.77 15.75 -4.95
CA GLY A 219 1.88 16.87 -4.62
C GLY A 219 0.40 16.46 -4.46
N ARG A 220 0.13 15.21 -4.09
CA ARG A 220 -1.21 14.64 -3.89
C ARG A 220 -1.60 14.67 -2.42
N ALA A 221 -2.90 14.60 -2.16
CA ALA A 221 -3.40 14.43 -0.80
C ALA A 221 -2.98 13.05 -0.23
N PRO A 222 -2.72 12.95 1.08
CA PRO A 222 -2.35 11.69 1.73
C PRO A 222 -3.35 10.56 1.44
N GLY A 223 -2.89 9.47 0.82
CA GLY A 223 -3.69 8.30 0.48
C GLY A 223 -4.56 8.44 -0.78
N ASP A 224 -4.48 9.56 -1.51
CA ASP A 224 -5.25 9.85 -2.71
C ASP A 224 -4.48 9.56 -4.02
N ALA A 225 -3.49 8.67 -3.99
CA ALA A 225 -2.88 8.19 -5.22
C ALA A 225 -2.46 6.73 -5.14
N VAL A 226 -2.32 6.13 -6.33
CA VAL A 226 -1.73 4.81 -6.52
C VAL A 226 -0.50 4.96 -7.40
N HIS A 227 0.64 4.47 -6.92
CA HIS A 227 1.94 4.64 -7.59
C HIS A 227 2.30 3.37 -8.35
N LYS A 228 2.20 3.42 -9.68
CA LYS A 228 2.59 2.32 -10.58
C LYS A 228 4.09 2.33 -10.81
N ILE A 229 4.77 1.34 -10.25
CA ILE A 229 6.21 1.09 -10.42
C ILE A 229 6.39 0.10 -11.56
N TYR A 230 7.10 0.52 -12.60
CA TYR A 230 7.31 -0.29 -13.80
C TYR A 230 8.40 -1.35 -13.59
N PRO A 231 8.41 -2.43 -14.39
CA PRO A 231 9.49 -3.40 -14.41
C PRO A 231 10.86 -2.74 -14.48
N SER A 232 11.81 -3.27 -13.71
CA SER A 232 13.18 -2.75 -13.55
C SER A 232 13.32 -1.37 -12.89
N ALA A 233 12.22 -0.68 -12.54
CA ALA A 233 12.32 0.57 -11.80
C ALA A 233 12.83 0.32 -10.37
N TYR A 234 13.60 1.30 -9.87
CA TYR A 234 14.15 1.31 -8.52
C TYR A 234 13.95 2.69 -7.91
N ILE A 235 13.04 2.80 -6.95
CA ILE A 235 12.60 4.08 -6.39
C ILE A 235 12.53 4.05 -4.87
N LYS A 236 12.72 5.21 -4.24
CA LYS A 236 12.47 5.41 -2.81
C LYS A 236 10.97 5.48 -2.57
N VAL A 237 10.44 4.69 -1.65
CA VAL A 237 9.00 4.65 -1.33
C VAL A 237 8.69 5.08 0.09
N PHE A 238 9.71 5.27 0.94
CA PHE A 238 9.54 5.70 2.32
C PHE A 238 10.78 6.43 2.82
N ASP A 239 10.58 7.47 3.63
CA ASP A 239 11.64 8.25 4.29
C ASP A 239 11.32 8.35 5.78
N LEU A 240 12.23 7.84 6.62
CA LEU A 240 11.98 7.74 8.05
C LEU A 240 11.92 9.11 8.73
N ARG A 241 12.78 10.05 8.34
CA ARG A 241 12.81 11.41 8.91
C ARG A 241 11.56 12.20 8.55
N GLN A 242 11.09 12.01 7.33
CA GLN A 242 9.86 12.57 6.83
C GLN A 242 8.66 12.05 7.61
N CYS A 243 8.59 10.73 7.77
CA CYS A 243 7.56 10.04 8.52
C CYS A 243 7.50 10.56 9.96
N HIS A 244 8.65 10.62 10.64
CA HIS A 244 8.74 11.11 12.03
C HIS A 244 8.25 12.57 12.19
N ARG A 245 8.68 13.48 11.31
CA ARG A 245 8.19 14.88 11.34
C ARG A 245 6.68 14.95 11.13
N GLN A 246 6.15 14.12 10.23
CA GLN A 246 4.72 14.07 9.95
C GLN A 246 3.92 13.52 11.14
N MET A 247 4.43 12.47 11.82
CA MET A 247 3.84 11.95 13.04
C MET A 247 3.73 13.02 14.12
N GLN A 248 4.84 13.71 14.41
CA GLN A 248 4.88 14.78 15.41
C GLN A 248 3.88 15.90 15.09
N GLN A 249 3.82 16.33 13.82
CA GLN A 249 2.90 17.38 13.40
C GLN A 249 1.43 16.95 13.52
N GLN A 250 1.08 15.74 13.05
CA GLN A 250 -0.29 15.23 13.13
C GLN A 250 -0.72 14.99 14.58
N ALA A 251 0.18 14.42 15.40
CA ALA A 251 0.01 14.27 16.84
C ALA A 251 -0.31 15.59 17.56
N ALA A 252 0.52 16.61 17.36
CA ALA A 252 0.32 17.94 17.97
C ALA A 252 -0.98 18.61 17.49
N THR A 253 -1.31 18.45 16.20
CA THR A 253 -2.54 19.01 15.61
C THR A 253 -3.79 18.33 16.19
N ALA A 254 -3.76 17.00 16.37
CA ALA A 254 -4.84 16.23 16.97
C ALA A 254 -5.10 16.66 18.42
N GLN A 255 -4.02 16.85 19.20
CA GLN A 255 -4.11 17.33 20.59
C GLN A 255 -4.70 18.73 20.68
N ALA A 256 -4.22 19.66 19.85
CA ALA A 256 -4.73 21.03 19.83
C ALA A 256 -6.22 21.07 19.48
N ALA A 257 -6.65 20.22 18.53
CA ALA A 257 -8.04 20.10 18.15
C ALA A 257 -8.91 19.50 19.27
N ALA A 258 -8.44 18.44 19.92
CA ALA A 258 -9.13 17.83 21.06
C ALA A 258 -9.27 18.81 22.24
N ALA A 259 -8.21 19.55 22.59
CA ALA A 259 -8.24 20.55 23.65
C ALA A 259 -9.23 21.68 23.34
N ALA A 260 -9.26 22.16 22.10
CA ALA A 260 -10.19 23.20 21.68
C ALA A 260 -11.65 22.71 21.66
N GLN A 261 -11.90 21.45 21.29
CA GLN A 261 -13.23 20.84 21.42
C GLN A 261 -13.66 20.72 22.89
N ALA A 262 -12.77 20.27 23.78
CA ALA A 262 -13.05 20.19 25.21
C ALA A 262 -13.40 21.57 25.82
N ALA A 263 -12.63 22.60 25.47
CA ALA A 263 -12.89 23.98 25.91
C ALA A 263 -14.23 24.52 25.39
N ALA A 264 -14.59 24.21 24.14
CA ALA A 264 -15.88 24.61 23.56
C ALA A 264 -17.07 23.94 24.27
N VAL A 265 -16.95 22.68 24.69
CA VAL A 265 -17.99 21.95 25.45
C VAL A 265 -18.09 22.44 26.89
N ALA A 266 -16.97 22.82 27.52
CA ALA A 266 -16.93 23.34 28.89
C ALA A 266 -17.50 24.77 29.04
N GLY A 267 -17.90 25.44 27.95
CA GLY A 267 -18.50 26.77 27.97
C GLY A 267 -17.52 27.90 28.32
N ASN A 268 -16.22 27.62 28.36
CA ASN A 268 -15.18 28.57 28.76
C ASN A 268 -14.62 29.31 27.54
N ILE A 269 -15.42 30.21 26.95
CA ILE A 269 -14.94 31.15 25.93
C ILE A 269 -14.33 32.38 26.66
N PRO A 270 -13.02 32.65 26.55
CA PRO A 270 -12.46 33.85 27.15
C PRO A 270 -12.92 35.08 26.35
N GLY A 271 -13.91 35.82 26.87
CA GLY A 271 -14.30 37.11 26.30
C GLY A 271 -15.66 37.63 26.78
N PRO A 272 -15.76 38.88 27.27
CA PRO A 272 -17.03 39.48 27.64
C PRO A 272 -17.77 39.92 26.36
N GLY A 273 -18.53 39.00 25.77
CA GLY A 273 -19.27 39.26 24.53
C GLY A 273 -19.90 38.00 23.93
N SER A 274 -20.50 37.15 24.78
CA SER A 274 -21.17 35.91 24.37
C SER A 274 -22.35 36.20 23.46
N VAL A 275 -22.08 36.23 22.16
CA VAL A 275 -23.04 35.98 21.08
C VAL A 275 -22.40 34.94 20.16
N GLY A 276 -23.17 33.89 19.86
CA GLY A 276 -22.75 32.62 19.28
C GLY A 276 -21.62 32.71 18.24
N GLY A 277 -20.46 32.17 18.60
CA GLY A 277 -19.28 32.15 17.74
C GLY A 277 -19.18 30.84 16.99
N ILE A 278 -19.65 30.83 15.74
CA ILE A 278 -19.30 29.84 14.72
C ILE A 278 -17.83 30.09 14.34
N ALA A 279 -16.88 29.82 15.25
CA ALA A 279 -15.48 29.63 14.89
C ALA A 279 -15.41 28.48 13.86
N PRO A 280 -14.37 28.34 13.01
CA PRO A 280 -14.39 27.35 11.93
C PRO A 280 -14.31 25.92 12.50
N ALA A 281 -15.46 25.41 12.95
CA ALA A 281 -15.64 24.13 13.60
C ALA A 281 -15.31 22.98 12.63
N ILE A 282 -15.30 23.26 11.33
CA ILE A 282 -15.10 22.27 10.27
C ILE A 282 -13.65 21.76 10.27
N SER A 283 -12.65 22.64 10.41
CA SER A 283 -11.23 22.23 10.45
C SER A 283 -10.82 21.66 11.81
N LEU A 284 -11.38 22.16 12.91
CA LEU A 284 -11.11 21.60 14.24
C LEU A 284 -11.74 20.21 14.44
N SER A 285 -12.95 19.97 13.90
CA SER A 285 -13.61 18.66 14.00
C SER A 285 -12.86 17.56 13.26
N ALA A 286 -12.34 17.86 12.06
CA ALA A 286 -11.54 16.92 11.29
C ALA A 286 -10.19 16.58 11.95
N ALA A 287 -9.53 17.57 12.55
CA ALA A 287 -8.26 17.37 13.24
C ALA A 287 -8.40 16.57 14.55
N ALA A 288 -9.53 16.71 15.27
CA ALA A 288 -9.81 15.91 16.45
C ALA A 288 -10.14 14.44 16.14
N GLY A 289 -10.42 14.13 14.86
CA GLY A 289 -10.61 12.77 14.37
C GLY A 289 -9.32 12.04 13.99
N ILE A 290 -8.15 12.71 14.07
CA ILE A 290 -6.85 12.06 13.83
C ILE A 290 -6.58 11.10 14.99
N GLY A 291 -6.78 9.81 14.73
CA GLY A 291 -6.57 8.75 15.69
C GLY A 291 -5.17 8.15 15.62
N VAL A 292 -4.86 7.28 16.58
CA VAL A 292 -3.65 6.44 16.56
C VAL A 292 -3.56 5.62 15.27
N ASP A 293 -4.71 5.16 14.74
CA ASP A 293 -4.77 4.40 13.50
C ASP A 293 -4.33 5.21 12.27
N ASP A 294 -4.61 6.52 12.22
CA ASP A 294 -4.18 7.39 11.13
C ASP A 294 -2.66 7.59 11.13
N LEU A 295 -2.09 7.78 12.33
CA LEU A 295 -0.65 7.86 12.50
C LEU A 295 0.05 6.54 12.16
N ARG A 296 -0.55 5.41 12.56
CA ARG A 296 -0.04 4.06 12.26
C ARG A 296 0.04 3.83 10.75
N ARG A 297 -0.89 4.36 9.96
CA ARG A 297 -0.87 4.22 8.49
C ARG A 297 0.36 4.86 7.85
N LEU A 298 0.99 5.85 8.49
CA LEU A 298 2.26 6.42 8.02
C LEU A 298 3.41 5.40 8.07
N CYS A 299 3.33 4.39 8.95
CA CYS A 299 4.32 3.33 9.11
C CYS A 299 4.08 2.12 8.20
N ILE A 300 3.06 2.17 7.36
CA ILE A 300 2.58 1.02 6.58
C ILE A 300 2.71 1.33 5.09
N LEU A 301 3.34 0.41 4.35
CA LEU A 301 3.30 0.40 2.90
C LEU A 301 2.37 -0.72 2.45
N ARG A 302 1.62 -0.49 1.36
CA ARG A 302 0.85 -1.54 0.71
C ARG A 302 1.20 -1.64 -0.75
N MET A 303 1.26 -2.85 -1.27
CA MET A 303 1.64 -3.08 -2.66
C MET A 303 0.87 -4.23 -3.27
N SER A 304 0.23 -3.98 -4.41
CA SER A 304 -0.41 -5.01 -5.22
C SER A 304 0.46 -5.43 -6.38
N PHE A 305 0.51 -6.74 -6.64
CA PHE A 305 1.20 -7.29 -7.79
C PHE A 305 0.24 -7.34 -8.98
N VAL A 306 0.74 -7.02 -10.18
CA VAL A 306 0.07 -7.22 -11.48
C VAL A 306 -1.14 -6.31 -11.74
N LYS A 307 -2.00 -6.07 -10.75
CA LYS A 307 -3.28 -5.34 -10.91
C LYS A 307 -3.32 -4.11 -10.01
N GLY A 308 -3.62 -2.95 -10.60
CA GLY A 308 -3.89 -1.72 -9.88
C GLY A 308 -5.33 -1.62 -9.37
N TRP A 309 -5.55 -0.64 -8.50
CA TRP A 309 -6.85 -0.22 -7.95
C TRP A 309 -6.97 1.31 -7.99
N GLY A 310 -8.14 1.84 -7.69
CA GLY A 310 -8.47 3.26 -7.70
C GLY A 310 -9.43 3.64 -8.85
N PRO A 311 -9.74 4.93 -9.02
CA PRO A 311 -10.76 5.40 -9.98
C PRO A 311 -10.50 5.01 -11.44
N ASP A 312 -9.22 4.84 -11.80
CA ASP A 312 -8.78 4.44 -13.14
C ASP A 312 -8.87 2.91 -13.38
N TYR A 313 -9.33 2.14 -12.39
CA TYR A 313 -9.40 0.69 -12.42
C TYR A 313 -10.80 0.19 -12.05
N PRO A 314 -11.17 -1.03 -12.46
CA PRO A 314 -12.43 -1.64 -12.02
C PRO A 314 -12.45 -1.98 -10.52
N ARG A 315 -11.30 -1.93 -9.84
CA ARG A 315 -11.15 -2.23 -8.41
C ARG A 315 -11.02 -0.91 -7.66
N GLN A 316 -11.87 -0.68 -6.66
CA GLN A 316 -11.85 0.57 -5.90
C GLN A 316 -10.81 0.55 -4.77
N SER A 317 -10.62 -0.62 -4.16
CA SER A 317 -9.68 -0.83 -3.05
C SER A 317 -8.61 -1.86 -3.38
N ILE A 318 -7.45 -1.77 -2.70
CA ILE A 318 -6.40 -2.79 -2.79
C ILE A 318 -6.92 -4.17 -2.32
N LYS A 319 -7.90 -4.22 -1.43
CA LYS A 319 -8.55 -5.45 -0.96
C LYS A 319 -9.35 -6.18 -2.05
N GLU A 320 -9.62 -5.53 -3.17
CA GLU A 320 -10.25 -6.14 -4.35
C GLU A 320 -9.21 -6.64 -5.36
N THR A 321 -7.91 -6.49 -5.06
CA THR A 321 -6.83 -6.99 -5.90
C THR A 321 -6.55 -8.47 -5.59
N PRO A 322 -6.20 -9.27 -6.61
CA PRO A 322 -6.09 -10.72 -6.46
C PRO A 322 -4.97 -11.15 -5.52
N CYS A 323 -3.89 -10.38 -5.41
CA CYS A 323 -2.72 -10.71 -4.60
C CYS A 323 -1.93 -9.43 -4.27
N TRP A 324 -1.74 -9.14 -2.99
CA TRP A 324 -1.05 -7.94 -2.50
C TRP A 324 -0.38 -8.20 -1.15
N ILE A 325 0.51 -7.29 -0.73
CA ILE A 325 1.19 -7.34 0.56
C ILE A 325 1.02 -6.04 1.35
N GLU A 326 0.96 -6.17 2.67
CA GLU A 326 1.04 -5.09 3.64
C GLU A 326 2.37 -5.19 4.40
N ILE A 327 3.12 -4.10 4.45
CA ILE A 327 4.46 -4.04 5.02
C ILE A 327 4.42 -3.07 6.20
N HIS A 328 4.70 -3.58 7.40
CA HIS A 328 4.81 -2.80 8.63
C HIS A 328 6.27 -2.45 8.88
N LEU A 329 6.59 -1.15 8.98
CA LEU A 329 7.96 -0.66 9.20
C LEU A 329 8.22 -0.48 10.70
N HIS A 330 9.05 -1.34 11.28
CA HIS A 330 9.18 -1.43 12.74
C HIS A 330 9.89 -0.22 13.35
N ARG A 331 10.92 0.33 12.68
CA ARG A 331 11.58 1.54 13.18
C ARG A 331 10.62 2.73 13.21
N ALA A 332 9.76 2.88 12.20
CA ALA A 332 8.74 3.92 12.18
C ALA A 332 7.67 3.69 13.27
N LEU A 333 7.27 2.44 13.52
CA LEU A 333 6.34 2.10 14.59
C LEU A 333 6.93 2.39 15.99
N GLN A 334 8.23 2.16 16.21
CA GLN A 334 8.91 2.54 17.45
C GLN A 334 8.88 4.06 17.66
N LEU A 335 9.19 4.84 16.63
CA LEU A 335 9.13 6.30 16.71
C LEU A 335 7.69 6.80 16.96
N LEU A 336 6.69 6.13 16.37
CA LEU A 336 5.30 6.43 16.66
C LEU A 336 4.96 6.17 18.13
N ASP A 337 5.40 5.04 18.67
CA ASP A 337 5.21 4.71 20.09
C ASP A 337 5.83 5.77 21.01
N GLU A 338 7.05 6.24 20.70
CA GLU A 338 7.68 7.36 21.42
C GLU A 338 6.83 8.64 21.36
N VAL A 339 6.35 9.02 20.16
CA VAL A 339 5.50 10.21 19.99
C VAL A 339 4.22 10.09 20.81
N LEU A 340 3.57 8.91 20.82
CA LEU A 340 2.35 8.68 21.59
C LEU A 340 2.58 8.75 23.10
N HIS A 341 3.73 8.28 23.60
CA HIS A 341 4.09 8.40 25.02
C HIS A 341 4.40 9.83 25.46
N THR A 342 4.83 10.72 24.54
CA THR A 342 5.04 12.14 24.85
C THR A 342 3.74 12.96 24.88
N MET A 343 2.61 12.36 24.50
CA MET A 343 1.32 13.05 24.58
C MET A 343 0.89 13.21 26.06
N PRO A 344 0.40 14.39 26.47
CA PRO A 344 -0.11 14.56 27.83
C PRO A 344 -1.21 13.53 28.10
N ILE A 345 -1.04 12.75 29.18
CA ILE A 345 -2.16 11.99 29.75
C ILE A 345 -3.20 13.04 30.12
N ALA A 346 -4.44 12.85 29.68
CA ALA A 346 -5.55 13.70 30.07
C ALA A 346 -5.76 13.57 31.58
N ASP A 347 -5.00 14.33 32.38
CA ASP A 347 -5.31 14.51 33.78
C ASP A 347 -6.68 15.17 33.83
N PRO A 348 -7.69 14.56 34.50
CA PRO A 348 -8.98 15.18 34.63
C PRO A 348 -8.80 16.46 35.44
N GLN A 349 -8.80 17.61 34.77
CA GLN A 349 -8.83 18.88 35.47
C GLN A 349 -10.14 18.94 36.26
N PRO A 350 -10.08 19.15 37.59
CA PRO A 350 -11.29 19.41 38.35
C PRO A 350 -11.91 20.71 37.81
N LEU A 351 -13.19 20.62 37.44
CA LEU A 351 -14.02 21.77 37.15
C LEU A 351 -14.34 22.44 38.49
N ASP A 352 -13.49 23.38 38.91
CA ASP A 352 -13.76 24.29 40.04
C ASP A 352 -14.42 25.59 39.57
#